data_AF-A0A5R8WF16-F1
#
_entry.id   AF-A0A5R8WF16-F1
#
_cell.length_a   1.000
_cell.length_b   1.000
_cell.length_c   1.000
_cell.angle_alpha   90.00
_cell.angle_beta   90.00
_cell.angle_gamma   90.00
#
_symmetry.space_group_name_H-M   'P 1'
#
loop_
_entity.id
_entity.type
_entity.pdbx_description
1 polymer ?
#
loop_
_entity_poly.entity_id
_entity_poly.type
_entity_poly.pdbx_seq_one_letter_code
_entity_poly.pdbx_strand_id
1 'polypeptide(L)'
;MMNQLLAAPLALSAVLGLPPIPSPAAPLEGIVTNACERLTAGEVLYPTYGAKRVTFATAKSYGATEVLITGCAKKGEEYVQEWQSRGFAGRSGFAPPGEMWQDTLYSPSGSFSFTEALGRKNPGTRLKYHTINRLSRWGGEPGPTYNQYFEGKDGGADEDLWFYLRQGDYEQAAVINWNREPDMPTVQGASFAIFLHAGNSVTAGCISTDLETVTRLLVSATPGDRIVMGVEPAVYAAGTKTTPGPKADGTRNATAPQPAMPHAMARVVAGVAGAAAILTGVVVIARKRQRLH
;
A
#
# COMPACT_ATOMS: atom_id res chain seq x y z
N MET A 1 44.24 -36.70 -70.20
CA MET A 1 43.16 -36.62 -69.19
C MET A 1 43.79 -36.64 -67.81
N MET A 2 43.86 -35.49 -67.12
CA MET A 2 43.78 -35.39 -65.66
C MET A 2 43.68 -33.90 -65.30
N ASN A 3 42.48 -33.44 -64.92
CA ASN A 3 42.22 -32.09 -64.41
C ASN A 3 42.71 -32.01 -62.96
N GLN A 4 43.50 -30.99 -62.63
CA GLN A 4 43.74 -30.57 -61.23
C GLN A 4 42.65 -29.58 -60.83
N LEU A 5 41.82 -29.96 -59.85
CA LEU A 5 40.81 -29.11 -59.22
C LEU A 5 41.45 -28.35 -58.05
N LEU A 6 41.38 -27.03 -58.09
CA LEU A 6 41.65 -26.15 -56.95
C LEU A 6 40.53 -26.30 -55.91
N ALA A 7 40.89 -26.53 -54.65
CA ALA A 7 39.98 -26.42 -53.51
C ALA A 7 40.04 -25.00 -52.93
N ALA A 8 38.91 -24.31 -52.91
CA ALA A 8 38.73 -23.03 -52.23
C ALA A 8 38.26 -23.25 -50.78
N PRO A 9 38.74 -22.46 -49.79
CA PRO A 9 38.29 -22.61 -48.42
C PRO A 9 36.94 -21.91 -48.19
N LEU A 10 35.99 -22.65 -47.60
CA LEU A 10 34.74 -22.10 -47.05
C LEU A 10 35.04 -21.35 -45.76
N ALA A 11 34.79 -20.03 -45.75
CA ALA A 11 34.76 -19.22 -44.54
C ALA A 11 33.39 -19.37 -43.87
N LEU A 12 33.36 -19.99 -42.68
CA LEU A 12 32.18 -20.13 -41.85
C LEU A 12 32.05 -18.88 -40.95
N SER A 13 31.22 -17.92 -41.34
CA SER A 13 30.90 -16.75 -40.50
C SER A 13 29.92 -17.17 -39.39
N ALA A 14 30.42 -17.35 -38.17
CA ALA A 14 29.61 -17.52 -36.98
C ALA A 14 28.99 -16.17 -36.59
N VAL A 15 27.70 -16.00 -36.86
CA VAL A 15 26.91 -14.87 -36.34
C VAL A 15 26.57 -15.18 -34.89
N LEU A 16 27.31 -14.56 -33.96
CA LEU A 16 26.98 -14.54 -32.53
C LEU A 16 25.64 -13.80 -32.35
N GLY A 17 24.55 -14.56 -32.21
CA GLY A 17 23.25 -14.01 -31.84
C GLY A 17 23.30 -13.50 -30.40
N LEU A 18 23.19 -12.19 -30.22
CA LEU A 18 22.92 -11.61 -28.91
C LEU A 18 21.53 -12.07 -28.42
N PRO A 19 21.35 -12.33 -27.12
CA PRO A 19 20.03 -12.59 -26.57
C PRO A 19 19.13 -11.36 -26.75
N PRO A 20 17.81 -11.56 -26.96
CA PRO A 20 16.89 -10.45 -27.07
C PRO A 20 16.90 -9.63 -25.77
N ILE A 21 17.03 -8.32 -25.90
CA ILE A 21 16.87 -7.36 -24.80
C ILE A 21 15.44 -7.51 -24.28
N PRO A 22 15.22 -7.72 -22.98
CA PRO A 22 13.87 -7.77 -22.42
C PRO A 22 13.17 -6.43 -22.69
N SER A 23 12.03 -6.49 -23.38
CA SER A 23 11.19 -5.31 -23.61
C SER A 23 10.76 -4.70 -22.28
N PRO A 24 10.70 -3.35 -22.17
CA PRO A 24 10.07 -2.72 -21.02
C PRO A 24 8.64 -3.21 -20.88
N ALA A 25 8.24 -3.55 -19.65
CA ALA A 25 6.87 -3.97 -19.35
C ALA A 25 5.88 -2.96 -19.92
N ALA A 26 4.85 -3.45 -20.62
CA ALA A 26 3.83 -2.60 -21.21
C ALA A 26 3.22 -1.67 -20.14
N PRO A 27 2.88 -0.42 -20.49
CA PRO A 27 2.16 0.47 -19.59
C PRO A 27 0.88 -0.20 -19.12
N LEU A 28 0.60 -0.12 -17.81
CA LEU A 28 -0.70 -0.54 -17.29
C LEU A 28 -1.76 0.45 -17.78
N GLU A 29 -2.44 0.13 -18.88
CA GLU A 29 -3.48 0.98 -19.46
C GLU A 29 -4.58 1.28 -18.43
N GLY A 30 -4.94 2.55 -18.24
CA GLY A 30 -6.06 2.93 -17.38
C GLY A 30 -5.78 2.88 -15.87
N ILE A 31 -4.52 3.05 -15.44
CA ILE A 31 -4.17 3.31 -14.04
C ILE A 31 -3.90 4.80 -13.85
N VAL A 32 -4.31 5.34 -12.70
CA VAL A 32 -3.95 6.69 -12.27
C VAL A 32 -2.44 6.75 -11.99
N THR A 33 -1.70 7.36 -12.90
CA THR A 33 -0.24 7.52 -12.80
C THR A 33 0.21 8.84 -12.19
N ASN A 34 -0.70 9.81 -12.01
CA ASN A 34 -0.44 11.18 -11.59
C ASN A 34 -0.79 11.43 -10.10
N ALA A 35 -0.47 10.50 -9.21
CA ALA A 35 -0.88 10.53 -7.80
C ALA A 35 -0.45 11.81 -7.07
N CYS A 36 0.75 12.33 -7.37
CA CYS A 36 1.30 13.52 -6.72
C CYS A 36 0.59 14.81 -7.13
N GLU A 37 0.21 14.92 -8.42
CA GLU A 37 -0.59 16.02 -8.94
C GLU A 37 -1.99 15.99 -8.32
N ARG A 38 -2.60 14.81 -8.21
CA ARG A 38 -3.91 14.66 -7.54
C ARG A 38 -3.86 15.02 -6.06
N LEU A 39 -2.75 14.69 -5.38
CA LEU A 39 -2.52 15.12 -4.01
C LEU A 39 -2.42 16.64 -3.89
N THR A 40 -1.69 17.28 -4.81
CA THR A 40 -1.56 18.75 -4.88
C THR A 40 -2.92 19.41 -5.13
N ALA A 41 -3.73 18.84 -6.02
CA ALA A 41 -5.06 19.34 -6.35
C ALA A 41 -6.12 19.09 -5.27
N GLY A 42 -5.77 18.45 -4.15
CA GLY A 42 -6.72 18.12 -3.08
C GLY A 42 -7.72 17.01 -3.45
N GLU A 43 -7.38 16.17 -4.43
CA GLU A 43 -8.25 15.09 -4.93
C GLU A 43 -8.01 13.75 -4.23
N VAL A 44 -7.10 13.68 -3.26
CA VAL A 44 -6.86 12.47 -2.45
C VAL A 44 -7.80 12.48 -1.25
N LEU A 45 -8.62 11.43 -1.13
CA LEU A 45 -9.69 11.34 -0.12
C LEU A 45 -9.17 10.99 1.28
N TYR A 46 -8.00 10.36 1.37
CA TYR A 46 -7.37 10.06 2.64
C TYR A 46 -6.46 11.20 3.12
N PRO A 47 -6.52 11.59 4.40
CA PRO A 47 -5.67 12.65 4.92
C PRO A 47 -4.19 12.23 4.92
N THR A 48 -3.33 13.07 4.37
CA THR A 48 -1.87 12.89 4.43
C THR A 48 -1.22 13.69 5.55
N TYR A 49 -2.01 14.47 6.29
CA TYR A 49 -1.58 15.32 7.41
C TYR A 49 -0.40 16.24 7.09
N GLY A 50 -0.23 16.62 5.82
CA GLY A 50 0.86 17.47 5.38
C GLY A 50 2.25 16.81 5.43
N ALA A 51 2.31 15.48 5.43
CA ALA A 51 3.57 14.71 5.44
C ALA A 51 4.54 15.19 4.34
N LYS A 52 5.84 15.18 4.64
CA LYS A 52 6.86 15.66 3.69
C LYS A 52 6.99 14.72 2.50
N ARG A 53 6.83 13.42 2.71
CA ARG A 53 6.69 12.42 1.67
C ARG A 53 5.43 11.60 1.83
N VAL A 54 4.82 11.28 0.70
CA VAL A 54 3.66 10.40 0.60
C VAL A 54 3.95 9.36 -0.46
N THR A 55 3.88 8.10 -0.08
CA THR A 55 3.89 6.95 -0.98
C THR A 55 2.45 6.56 -1.27
N PHE A 56 2.08 6.38 -2.53
CA PHE A 56 0.80 5.78 -2.91
C PHE A 56 1.04 4.32 -3.27
N ALA A 57 0.18 3.42 -2.82
CA ALA A 57 0.07 2.06 -3.34
C ALA A 57 -1.39 1.84 -3.75
N THR A 58 -1.66 1.93 -5.06
CA THR A 58 -3.02 1.94 -5.58
C THR A 58 -3.27 0.81 -6.57
N ALA A 59 -4.44 0.17 -6.46
CA ALA A 59 -4.95 -0.79 -7.42
C ALA A 59 -6.16 -0.23 -8.17
N LYS A 60 -6.45 -0.73 -9.38
CA LYS A 60 -7.61 -0.28 -10.17
C LYS A 60 -8.95 -0.48 -9.47
N SER A 61 -9.11 -1.62 -8.80
CA SER A 61 -10.38 -2.07 -8.22
C SER A 61 -10.14 -3.07 -7.10
N TYR A 62 -11.18 -3.35 -6.31
CA TYR A 62 -11.13 -4.40 -5.30
C TYR A 62 -10.84 -5.76 -5.95
N GLY A 63 -10.13 -6.64 -5.24
CA GLY A 63 -9.67 -7.93 -5.74
C GLY A 63 -8.45 -7.90 -6.67
N ALA A 64 -8.05 -6.72 -7.18
CA ALA A 64 -6.81 -6.60 -7.93
C ALA A 64 -5.60 -6.69 -7.00
N THR A 65 -4.62 -7.53 -7.37
CA THR A 65 -3.41 -7.73 -6.58
C THR A 65 -2.24 -6.89 -7.07
N GLU A 66 -2.22 -6.48 -8.34
CA GLU A 66 -1.20 -5.57 -8.85
C GLU A 66 -1.45 -4.14 -8.38
N VAL A 67 -0.40 -3.48 -7.93
CA VAL A 67 -0.43 -2.08 -7.49
C VAL A 67 0.58 -1.23 -8.26
N LEU A 68 0.20 0.03 -8.48
CA LEU A 68 1.14 1.08 -8.82
C LEU A 68 1.61 1.76 -7.54
N ILE A 69 2.91 1.84 -7.34
CA ILE A 69 3.54 2.46 -6.17
C ILE A 69 4.20 3.76 -6.61
N THR A 70 3.74 4.89 -6.09
CA THR A 70 4.25 6.22 -6.48
C THR A 70 4.80 6.95 -5.26
N GLY A 71 6.05 7.40 -5.32
CA GLY A 71 6.66 8.22 -4.29
C GLY A 71 6.56 9.70 -4.60
N CYS A 72 5.95 10.47 -3.71
CA CYS A 72 5.81 11.92 -3.82
C CYS A 72 6.59 12.63 -2.71
N ALA A 73 7.20 13.77 -3.02
CA ALA A 73 7.79 14.67 -2.04
C ALA A 73 7.21 16.08 -2.15
N LYS A 74 6.95 16.69 -1.00
CA LYS A 74 6.48 18.06 -0.90
C LYS A 74 7.58 19.05 -1.28
N LYS A 75 7.31 19.90 -2.26
CA LYS A 75 8.18 21.01 -2.71
C LYS A 75 7.35 22.29 -2.70
N GLY A 76 7.53 23.10 -1.66
CA GLY A 76 6.66 24.26 -1.42
C GLY A 76 5.24 23.82 -1.06
N GLU A 77 4.26 24.28 -1.83
CA GLU A 77 2.85 23.91 -1.67
C GLU A 77 2.44 22.67 -2.46
N GLU A 78 3.30 22.21 -3.38
CA GLU A 78 3.00 21.12 -4.30
C GLU A 78 3.69 19.81 -3.88
N TYR A 79 3.18 18.68 -4.37
CA TYR A 79 3.83 17.38 -4.31
C TYR A 79 4.34 16.98 -5.69
N VAL A 80 5.62 16.64 -5.76
CA VAL A 80 6.30 16.22 -7.00
C VAL A 80 6.65 14.75 -6.91
N GLN A 81 6.41 14.02 -8.00
CA GLN A 81 6.81 12.61 -8.13
C GLN A 81 8.34 12.48 -8.11
N GLU A 82 8.87 11.70 -7.17
CA GLU A 82 10.29 11.34 -7.11
C GLU A 82 10.56 10.02 -7.86
N TRP A 83 9.62 9.07 -7.82
CA TRP A 83 9.75 7.76 -8.43
C TRP A 83 8.40 7.05 -8.54
N GLN A 84 8.33 6.00 -9.37
CA GLN A 84 7.17 5.14 -9.52
C GLN A 84 7.66 3.72 -9.84
N SER A 85 6.99 2.70 -9.28
CA SER A 85 7.26 1.28 -9.54
C SER A 85 5.96 0.48 -9.49
N ARG A 86 6.04 -0.79 -9.88
CA ARG A 86 4.94 -1.76 -9.73
C ARG A 86 5.20 -2.64 -8.52
N GLY A 87 4.14 -3.26 -8.02
CA GLY A 87 4.24 -4.21 -6.92
C GLY A 87 2.97 -5.00 -6.77
N PHE A 88 2.85 -5.66 -5.62
CA PHE A 88 1.68 -6.47 -5.30
C PHE A 88 1.14 -6.16 -3.90
N ALA A 89 -0.19 -6.24 -3.78
CA ALA A 89 -0.93 -6.24 -2.53
C ALA A 89 -1.20 -7.67 -2.05
N GLY A 90 -1.99 -7.78 -0.98
CA GLY A 90 -2.52 -9.04 -0.47
C GLY A 90 -3.27 -9.82 -1.53
N ARG A 91 -3.35 -11.15 -1.35
CA ARG A 91 -4.02 -12.08 -2.27
C ARG A 91 -5.49 -11.76 -2.53
N SER A 92 -6.18 -11.11 -1.59
CA SER A 92 -7.55 -10.63 -1.76
C SER A 92 -7.63 -9.19 -2.30
N GLY A 93 -6.49 -8.56 -2.61
CA GLY A 93 -6.38 -7.15 -2.97
C GLY A 93 -6.47 -6.23 -1.76
N PHE A 94 -6.94 -5.00 -1.96
CA PHE A 94 -7.23 -4.07 -0.86
C PHE A 94 -8.57 -4.39 -0.18
N ALA A 95 -8.65 -4.21 1.13
CA ALA A 95 -9.89 -4.38 1.90
C ALA A 95 -10.90 -3.28 1.54
N PRO A 96 -12.17 -3.64 1.29
CA PRO A 96 -13.28 -2.69 1.38
C PRO A 96 -13.40 -2.08 2.79
N PRO A 97 -14.09 -0.92 2.92
CA PRO A 97 -14.29 -0.28 4.22
C PRO A 97 -14.92 -1.24 5.25
N GLY A 98 -14.24 -1.42 6.38
CA GLY A 98 -14.71 -2.28 7.48
C GLY A 98 -14.42 -3.78 7.32
N GLU A 99 -13.78 -4.20 6.23
CA GLU A 99 -13.50 -5.63 5.98
C GLU A 99 -12.08 -6.07 6.34
N MET A 100 -11.19 -5.12 6.68
CA MET A 100 -9.81 -5.45 7.03
C MET A 100 -9.74 -6.17 8.38
N TRP A 101 -9.36 -7.45 8.35
CA TRP A 101 -9.18 -8.30 9.53
C TRP A 101 -8.07 -9.34 9.32
N GLN A 102 -7.60 -9.99 10.40
CA GLN A 102 -6.65 -11.10 10.29
C GLN A 102 -7.21 -12.24 9.42
N ASP A 103 -6.33 -12.93 8.71
CA ASP A 103 -6.62 -14.09 7.83
C ASP A 103 -7.53 -13.79 6.61
N THR A 104 -7.89 -12.53 6.36
CA THR A 104 -8.67 -12.13 5.18
C THR A 104 -7.85 -12.01 3.90
N LEU A 105 -6.52 -11.99 4.04
CA LEU A 105 -5.54 -11.79 2.96
C LEU A 105 -5.66 -10.45 2.23
N TYR A 106 -6.34 -9.47 2.82
CA TYR A 106 -6.42 -8.11 2.32
C TYR A 106 -5.21 -7.28 2.75
N SER A 107 -4.83 -6.34 1.88
CA SER A 107 -4.08 -5.15 2.30
C SER A 107 -5.03 -4.09 2.85
N PRO A 108 -4.67 -3.36 3.92
CA PRO A 108 -5.53 -2.31 4.45
C PRO A 108 -5.69 -1.15 3.46
N SER A 109 -6.89 -0.58 3.38
CA SER A 109 -7.15 0.69 2.69
C SER A 109 -7.10 1.84 3.71
N GLY A 110 -6.42 2.93 3.36
CA GLY A 110 -6.30 4.09 4.26
C GLY A 110 -5.03 4.90 4.05
N SER A 111 -4.69 5.69 5.05
CA SER A 111 -3.46 6.47 5.11
C SER A 111 -2.75 6.13 6.40
N PHE A 112 -1.48 5.71 6.33
CA PHE A 112 -0.72 5.21 7.46
C PHE A 112 0.70 5.79 7.44
N SER A 113 1.26 6.06 8.60
CA SER A 113 2.63 6.53 8.76
C SER A 113 3.64 5.39 8.72
N PHE A 114 4.87 5.74 8.38
CA PHE A 114 6.05 4.95 8.66
C PHE A 114 6.74 5.51 9.91
N THR A 115 7.03 4.65 10.88
CA THR A 115 7.82 5.00 12.09
C THR A 115 9.03 4.10 12.29
N GLU A 116 8.98 2.89 11.74
CA GLU A 116 10.00 1.87 11.88
C GLU A 116 10.28 1.20 10.53
N ALA A 117 11.45 0.59 10.42
CA ALA A 117 11.89 -0.18 9.28
C ALA A 117 12.64 -1.42 9.78
N LEU A 118 12.77 -2.43 8.92
CA LEU A 118 13.46 -3.67 9.23
C LEU A 118 14.15 -4.24 7.98
N GLY A 119 15.17 -5.07 8.17
CA GLY A 119 15.82 -5.76 7.06
C GLY A 119 17.24 -6.22 7.36
N ARG A 120 18.02 -6.50 6.30
CA ARG A 120 19.40 -7.01 6.41
C ARG A 120 20.36 -6.03 7.06
N LYS A 121 20.23 -4.75 6.75
CA LYS A 121 21.13 -3.67 7.21
C LYS A 121 20.49 -2.33 6.90
N ASN A 122 20.58 -1.39 7.84
CA ASN A 122 20.07 -0.04 7.66
C ASN A 122 20.69 0.63 6.41
N PRO A 123 19.89 1.03 5.40
CA PRO A 123 20.39 1.67 4.17
C PRO A 123 20.70 3.17 4.34
N GLY A 124 20.63 3.71 5.56
CA GLY A 124 20.76 5.14 5.87
C GLY A 124 19.43 5.82 6.21
N THR A 125 18.39 5.05 6.56
CA THR A 125 17.08 5.60 6.92
C THR A 125 17.11 6.35 8.25
N ARG A 126 16.18 7.30 8.41
CA ARG A 126 15.93 7.99 9.69
C ARG A 126 14.83 7.34 10.53
N LEU A 127 14.16 6.32 9.98
CA LEU A 127 13.25 5.48 10.74
C LEU A 127 14.03 4.65 11.77
N LYS A 128 13.39 4.28 12.88
CA LYS A 128 13.97 3.28 13.78
C LYS A 128 14.12 1.97 13.01
N TYR A 129 15.34 1.43 12.96
CA TYR A 129 15.66 0.28 12.11
C TYR A 129 15.97 -0.96 12.92
N HIS A 130 15.26 -2.06 12.64
CA HIS A 130 15.49 -3.38 13.22
C HIS A 130 16.33 -4.22 12.26
N THR A 131 17.57 -4.52 12.65
CA THR A 131 18.39 -5.46 11.87
C THR A 131 17.94 -6.87 12.19
N ILE A 132 17.33 -7.54 11.21
CA ILE A 132 16.73 -8.86 11.39
C ILE A 132 17.84 -9.90 11.65
N ASN A 133 17.64 -10.69 12.69
CA ASN A 133 18.47 -11.82 13.07
C ASN A 133 17.58 -13.04 13.37
N ARG A 134 18.20 -14.17 13.73
CA ARG A 134 17.52 -15.47 13.95
C ARG A 134 16.42 -15.46 15.01
N LEU A 135 16.41 -14.49 15.92
CA LEU A 135 15.42 -14.37 16.98
C LEU A 135 14.32 -13.36 16.64
N SER A 136 14.47 -12.60 15.54
CA SER A 136 13.55 -11.53 15.17
C SER A 136 12.16 -12.09 14.81
N ARG A 137 11.14 -11.54 15.46
CA ARG A 137 9.73 -11.88 15.27
C ARG A 137 8.87 -10.63 15.15
N TRP A 138 7.73 -10.76 14.50
CA TRP A 138 6.64 -9.80 14.63
C TRP A 138 5.45 -10.46 15.31
N GLY A 139 4.95 -9.86 16.39
CA GLY A 139 3.92 -10.48 17.22
C GLY A 139 2.59 -10.63 16.48
N GLY A 140 2.12 -11.87 16.37
CA GLY A 140 0.78 -12.24 15.93
C GLY A 140 -0.06 -12.89 17.03
N GLU A 141 0.57 -13.30 18.14
CA GLU A 141 -0.14 -13.85 19.30
C GLU A 141 -0.87 -12.77 20.13
N PRO A 142 -2.05 -13.06 20.69
CA PRO A 142 -2.72 -12.16 21.61
C PRO A 142 -1.85 -11.81 22.81
N GLY A 143 -1.53 -10.54 23.00
CA GLY A 143 -0.66 -10.13 24.10
C GLY A 143 0.02 -8.78 23.92
N PRO A 144 0.98 -8.46 24.81
CA PRO A 144 1.67 -7.18 24.82
C PRO A 144 2.60 -6.97 23.61
N THR A 145 3.03 -8.04 22.96
CA THR A 145 3.86 -7.99 21.74
C THR A 145 3.03 -8.00 20.46
N TYR A 146 1.69 -8.10 20.55
CA TYR A 146 0.84 -8.16 19.36
C TYR A 146 1.07 -6.93 18.47
N ASN A 147 1.32 -7.22 17.20
CA ASN A 147 1.68 -6.26 16.16
C ASN A 147 2.91 -5.40 16.53
N GLN A 148 3.90 -5.98 17.19
CA GLN A 148 5.17 -5.33 17.52
C GLN A 148 6.36 -6.22 17.14
N TYR A 149 7.50 -5.60 16.83
CA TYR A 149 8.78 -6.29 16.75
C TYR A 149 9.20 -6.78 18.14
N PHE A 150 9.70 -8.02 18.22
CA PHE A 150 10.39 -8.53 19.39
C PHE A 150 11.45 -9.55 18.98
N GLU A 151 12.35 -9.89 19.92
CA GLU A 151 13.28 -10.99 19.75
C GLU A 151 12.99 -12.09 20.77
N GLY A 152 12.86 -13.33 20.30
CA GLY A 152 12.61 -14.44 21.20
C GLY A 152 12.09 -15.69 20.49
N LYS A 153 11.50 -16.58 21.30
CA LYS A 153 10.81 -17.76 20.80
C LYS A 153 9.49 -17.33 20.15
N ASP A 154 9.20 -17.89 18.98
CA ASP A 154 7.93 -17.70 18.28
C ASP A 154 6.76 -18.41 18.98
N GLY A 155 5.61 -17.75 18.94
CA GLY A 155 4.29 -18.37 18.97
C GLY A 155 3.85 -18.85 17.58
N GLY A 156 2.74 -19.58 17.51
CA GLY A 156 2.26 -20.16 16.25
C GLY A 156 1.75 -19.12 15.26
N ALA A 157 1.28 -17.98 15.75
CA ALA A 157 0.83 -16.85 14.92
C ALA A 157 1.92 -15.81 14.66
N ASP A 158 3.06 -15.84 15.35
CA ASP A 158 4.10 -14.83 15.18
C ASP A 158 4.80 -14.97 13.82
N GLU A 159 5.14 -13.83 13.21
CA GLU A 159 5.86 -13.84 11.95
C GLU A 159 7.36 -14.07 12.17
N ASP A 160 7.90 -15.12 11.54
CA ASP A 160 9.33 -15.39 11.51
C ASP A 160 10.06 -14.50 10.49
N LEU A 161 10.45 -13.30 10.93
CA LEU A 161 11.14 -12.32 10.09
C LEU A 161 12.45 -12.85 9.49
N TRP A 162 13.16 -13.73 10.22
CA TRP A 162 14.40 -14.34 9.72
C TRP A 162 14.14 -15.34 8.61
N PHE A 163 13.07 -16.13 8.73
CA PHE A 163 12.64 -17.05 7.68
C PHE A 163 12.37 -16.30 6.38
N TYR A 164 11.52 -15.27 6.41
CA TYR A 164 11.14 -14.49 5.22
C TYR A 164 12.30 -13.68 4.64
N LEU A 165 13.19 -13.11 5.48
CA LEU A 165 14.41 -12.47 4.98
C LEU A 165 15.30 -13.42 4.18
N ARG A 166 15.39 -14.70 4.57
CA ARG A 166 16.16 -15.70 3.81
C ARG A 166 15.53 -16.09 2.48
N GLN A 167 14.22 -15.84 2.29
CA GLN A 167 13.53 -16.02 1.02
C GLN A 167 13.58 -14.78 0.11
N GLY A 168 14.04 -13.64 0.63
CA GLY A 168 14.19 -12.39 -0.11
C GLY A 168 13.07 -11.35 0.14
N ASP A 169 12.03 -11.69 0.91
CA ASP A 169 10.90 -10.79 1.15
C ASP A 169 11.29 -9.60 2.03
N TYR A 170 12.08 -9.82 3.09
CA TYR A 170 12.45 -8.79 4.07
C TYR A 170 13.91 -8.37 3.97
N GLU A 171 14.47 -8.35 2.75
CA GLU A 171 15.80 -7.75 2.55
C GLU A 171 15.82 -6.28 2.99
N GLN A 172 14.73 -5.57 2.72
CA GLN A 172 14.35 -4.28 3.29
C GLN A 172 12.83 -4.21 3.43
N ALA A 173 12.35 -3.54 4.47
CA ALA A 173 10.94 -3.26 4.68
C ALA A 173 10.72 -1.96 5.49
N ALA A 174 9.68 -1.22 5.15
CA ALA A 174 9.12 -0.14 5.96
C ALA A 174 7.86 -0.64 6.67
N VAL A 175 7.74 -0.34 7.97
CA VAL A 175 6.59 -0.77 8.77
C VAL A 175 5.43 0.19 8.57
N ILE A 176 4.29 -0.34 8.10
CA ILE A 176 3.05 0.41 7.92
C ILE A 176 2.28 0.36 9.24
N ASN A 177 1.95 1.53 9.80
CA ASN A 177 1.21 1.62 11.07
C ASN A 177 -0.30 1.34 10.92
N TRP A 178 -0.64 0.24 10.26
CA TRP A 178 -1.97 -0.36 10.37
C TRP A 178 -2.10 -1.11 11.70
N ASN A 179 -3.20 -0.87 12.40
CA ASN A 179 -3.51 -1.48 13.69
C ASN A 179 -2.43 -1.21 14.77
N ARG A 180 -1.82 -0.01 14.71
CA ARG A 180 -0.71 0.42 15.59
C ARG A 180 -0.67 1.94 15.71
N GLU A 181 -0.18 2.40 16.86
CA GLU A 181 0.16 3.79 17.09
C GLU A 181 1.26 4.25 16.12
N PRO A 182 1.25 5.52 15.66
CA PRO A 182 0.38 6.61 16.12
C PRO A 182 -0.94 6.75 15.36
N ASP A 183 -1.21 5.91 14.36
CA ASP A 183 -2.36 6.12 13.47
C ASP A 183 -3.67 5.55 14.05
N MET A 184 -3.58 4.50 14.87
CA MET A 184 -4.74 3.91 15.54
C MET A 184 -4.33 3.00 16.72
N PRO A 185 -5.21 2.80 17.72
CA PRO A 185 -4.93 1.86 18.80
C PRO A 185 -4.82 0.43 18.26
N THR A 186 -3.96 -0.37 18.89
CA THR A 186 -3.82 -1.79 18.55
C THR A 186 -5.00 -2.60 19.06
N VAL A 187 -5.70 -3.24 18.13
CA VAL A 187 -6.81 -4.17 18.36
C VAL A 187 -6.33 -5.59 18.08
N GLN A 188 -6.40 -6.44 19.11
CA GLN A 188 -6.03 -7.85 19.02
C GLN A 188 -6.91 -8.56 17.98
N GLY A 189 -6.28 -9.23 16.99
CA GLY A 189 -6.96 -9.92 15.90
C GLY A 189 -7.26 -9.07 14.65
N ALA A 190 -7.04 -7.75 14.67
CA ALA A 190 -7.32 -6.86 13.53
C ALA A 190 -6.22 -6.84 12.44
N SER A 191 -5.52 -7.97 12.26
CA SER A 191 -4.30 -8.16 11.46
C SER A 191 -3.05 -7.50 12.06
N PHE A 192 -1.89 -8.00 11.66
CA PHE A 192 -0.57 -7.59 12.14
C PHE A 192 0.46 -7.70 11.00
N ALA A 193 1.66 -7.16 11.23
CA ALA A 193 2.80 -7.27 10.33
C ALA A 193 2.54 -6.80 8.88
N ILE A 194 1.89 -5.65 8.73
CA ILE A 194 1.70 -5.04 7.42
C ILE A 194 2.92 -4.18 7.10
N PHE A 195 3.63 -4.54 6.03
CA PHE A 195 4.86 -3.87 5.60
C PHE A 195 4.79 -3.42 4.14
N LEU A 196 5.60 -2.43 3.78
CA LEU A 196 6.05 -2.23 2.40
C LEU A 196 7.44 -2.87 2.29
N HIS A 197 7.60 -3.97 1.54
CA HIS A 197 8.82 -4.79 1.57
C HIS A 197 9.28 -5.30 0.20
N ALA A 198 10.52 -5.81 0.16
CA ALA A 198 11.13 -6.43 -1.01
C ALA A 198 10.48 -7.80 -1.35
N GLY A 199 10.91 -8.49 -2.40
CA GLY A 199 10.41 -9.83 -2.75
C GLY A 199 9.41 -9.87 -3.91
N ASN A 200 8.77 -8.73 -4.23
CA ASN A 200 8.01 -8.50 -5.47
C ASN A 200 7.04 -9.64 -5.85
N SER A 201 6.18 -10.05 -4.92
CA SER A 201 5.22 -11.14 -5.09
C SER A 201 3.90 -10.91 -4.33
N VAL A 202 2.80 -11.54 -4.76
CA VAL A 202 1.50 -11.42 -4.08
C VAL A 202 1.60 -11.84 -2.61
N THR A 203 1.14 -10.99 -1.70
CA THR A 203 1.36 -11.14 -0.25
C THR A 203 0.14 -11.69 0.48
N ALA A 204 0.22 -11.83 1.81
CA ALA A 204 -0.92 -12.07 2.69
C ALA A 204 -1.57 -10.77 3.23
N GLY A 205 -1.07 -9.60 2.83
CA GLY A 205 -1.61 -8.30 3.27
C GLY A 205 -0.63 -7.12 3.15
N CYS A 206 0.67 -7.40 3.10
CA CYS A 206 1.71 -6.41 2.80
C CYS A 206 1.60 -5.80 1.40
N ILE A 207 2.36 -4.72 1.18
CA ILE A 207 2.73 -4.26 -0.15
C ILE A 207 4.14 -4.77 -0.46
N SER A 208 4.31 -5.52 -1.54
CA SER A 208 5.63 -5.99 -1.98
C SER A 208 6.03 -5.33 -3.28
N THR A 209 7.33 -5.09 -3.45
CA THR A 209 7.93 -4.57 -4.69
C THR A 209 9.39 -5.00 -4.76
N ASP A 210 10.16 -4.47 -5.70
CA ASP A 210 11.58 -4.76 -5.83
C ASP A 210 12.41 -4.09 -4.71
N LEU A 211 13.58 -4.68 -4.42
CA LEU A 211 14.49 -4.22 -3.38
C LEU A 211 14.99 -2.78 -3.60
N GLU A 212 15.18 -2.37 -4.86
CA GLU A 212 15.67 -1.03 -5.19
C GLU A 212 14.63 0.03 -4.78
N THR A 213 13.35 -0.22 -5.08
CA THR A 213 12.23 0.65 -4.73
C THR A 213 12.10 0.80 -3.22
N VAL A 214 12.14 -0.29 -2.45
CA VAL A 214 12.07 -0.22 -0.98
C VAL A 214 13.29 0.49 -0.41
N THR A 215 14.48 0.21 -0.94
CA THR A 215 15.72 0.87 -0.49
C THR A 215 15.66 2.38 -0.77
N ARG A 216 15.19 2.79 -1.95
CA ARG A 216 15.00 4.20 -2.32
C ARG A 216 14.05 4.91 -1.38
N LEU A 217 12.92 4.27 -1.03
CA LEU A 217 12.00 4.79 -0.02
C LEU A 217 12.74 4.98 1.32
N LEU A 218 13.39 3.93 1.83
CA LEU A 218 14.01 3.96 3.16
C LEU A 218 15.14 4.99 3.29
N VAL A 219 15.97 5.18 2.28
CA VAL A 219 17.07 6.19 2.30
C VAL A 219 16.54 7.60 2.56
N SER A 220 15.33 7.91 2.11
CA SER A 220 14.74 9.25 2.23
C SER A 220 13.65 9.37 3.31
N ALA A 221 13.12 8.24 3.79
CA ALA A 221 12.03 8.19 4.75
C ALA A 221 12.43 8.75 6.13
N THR A 222 11.49 9.46 6.72
CA THR A 222 11.55 10.04 8.07
C THR A 222 10.28 9.70 8.86
N PRO A 223 10.34 9.62 10.20
CA PRO A 223 9.15 9.32 11.00
C PRO A 223 8.03 10.31 10.69
N GLY A 224 6.85 9.79 10.35
CA GLY A 224 5.67 10.57 9.98
C GLY A 224 5.47 10.76 8.47
N ASP A 225 6.42 10.38 7.62
CA ASP A 225 6.13 10.14 6.20
C ASP A 225 5.07 9.05 6.08
N ARG A 226 4.22 9.11 5.04
CA ARG A 226 3.01 8.29 4.96
C ARG A 226 2.92 7.45 3.71
N ILE A 227 2.14 6.39 3.80
CA ILE A 227 1.60 5.64 2.67
C ILE A 227 0.08 5.81 2.60
N VAL A 228 -0.44 6.05 1.40
CA VAL A 228 -1.87 5.97 1.08
C VAL A 228 -2.11 4.70 0.27
N MET A 229 -3.02 3.87 0.73
CA MET A 229 -3.28 2.52 0.25
C MET A 229 -4.75 2.36 -0.11
N GLY A 230 -5.06 1.69 -1.22
CA GLY A 230 -6.44 1.38 -1.58
C GLY A 230 -6.68 1.30 -3.08
N VAL A 231 -7.96 1.23 -3.46
CA VAL A 231 -8.38 1.22 -4.86
C VAL A 231 -8.58 2.63 -5.38
N GLU A 232 -8.32 2.89 -6.65
CA GLU A 232 -8.39 4.24 -7.23
C GLU A 232 -9.71 4.98 -6.94
N PRO A 233 -10.91 4.36 -7.07
CA PRO A 233 -12.16 5.07 -6.79
C PRO A 233 -12.38 5.39 -5.30
N ALA A 234 -11.62 4.77 -4.39
CA ALA A 234 -11.66 5.00 -2.95
C ALA A 234 -10.54 5.94 -2.48
N VAL A 235 -9.42 5.98 -3.20
CA VAL A 235 -8.28 6.84 -2.87
C VAL A 235 -8.45 8.24 -3.44
N TYR A 236 -9.05 8.35 -4.63
CA TYR A 236 -9.18 9.62 -5.32
C TYR A 236 -10.63 10.03 -5.55
N ALA A 237 -10.91 11.33 -5.46
CA ALA A 237 -12.19 11.90 -5.84
C ALA A 237 -12.52 11.57 -7.29
N ALA A 238 -13.80 11.32 -7.59
CA ALA A 238 -14.24 11.25 -8.98
C ALA A 238 -13.94 12.61 -9.64
N GLY A 239 -13.11 12.61 -10.69
CA GLY A 239 -12.70 13.85 -11.32
C GLY A 239 -13.92 14.66 -11.77
N THR A 240 -14.06 15.89 -11.31
CA THR A 240 -15.01 16.84 -11.90
C THR A 240 -14.47 17.24 -13.28
N LYS A 241 -14.85 16.46 -14.30
CA LYS A 241 -14.67 16.73 -15.73
C LYS A 241 -13.22 17.04 -16.17
N THR A 242 -12.59 16.08 -16.83
CA THR A 242 -11.68 16.36 -17.94
C THR A 242 -12.42 17.23 -18.96
N THR A 243 -12.11 18.52 -19.02
CA THR A 243 -12.48 19.36 -20.16
C THR A 243 -11.55 18.96 -21.31
N PRO A 244 -12.04 18.42 -22.44
CA PRO A 244 -11.22 18.27 -23.63
C PRO A 244 -10.78 19.66 -24.11
N GLY A 245 -9.50 19.81 -24.46
CA GLY A 245 -8.98 21.02 -25.11
C GLY A 245 -9.78 21.42 -26.37
N PRO A 246 -9.67 22.70 -26.78
CA PRO A 246 -10.65 23.35 -27.63
C PRO A 246 -10.73 22.70 -29.03
N LYS A 247 -11.94 22.28 -29.41
CA LYS A 247 -12.32 22.16 -30.82
C LYS A 247 -13.26 23.30 -31.17
N ALA A 248 -12.93 23.98 -32.26
CA ALA A 248 -13.60 25.16 -32.76
C ALA A 248 -15.05 24.88 -33.22
N ASP A 249 -15.90 25.84 -32.84
CA ASP A 249 -17.09 26.40 -33.49
C ASP A 249 -18.27 25.49 -33.91
N GLY A 250 -19.47 26.01 -33.62
CA GLY A 250 -20.74 25.37 -33.94
C GLY A 250 -21.90 25.82 -33.04
N THR A 251 -22.37 27.04 -33.24
CA THR A 251 -23.62 27.62 -32.71
C THR A 251 -24.81 26.65 -32.56
N ARG A 252 -25.54 26.71 -31.43
CA ARG A 252 -26.98 27.09 -31.34
C ARG A 252 -27.56 26.95 -29.92
N ASN A 253 -28.47 27.89 -29.63
CA ASN A 253 -29.30 28.07 -28.43
C ASN A 253 -30.04 26.83 -27.92
N ALA A 254 -30.15 26.69 -26.59
CA ALA A 254 -31.37 26.21 -25.91
C ALA A 254 -31.39 26.59 -24.42
N THR A 255 -32.56 27.05 -24.00
CA THR A 255 -33.02 27.59 -22.71
C THR A 255 -32.89 26.61 -21.54
N ALA A 256 -32.52 27.13 -20.36
CA ALA A 256 -32.45 26.38 -19.09
C ALA A 256 -33.81 26.35 -18.35
N PRO A 257 -34.17 25.25 -17.67
CA PRO A 257 -35.14 25.25 -16.59
C PRO A 257 -34.47 25.23 -15.20
N GLN A 258 -34.94 26.10 -14.30
CA GLN A 258 -34.68 26.09 -12.86
C GLN A 258 -35.24 24.82 -12.19
N PRO A 259 -34.54 24.24 -11.19
CA PRO A 259 -35.17 23.34 -10.23
C PRO A 259 -35.72 24.10 -9.02
N ALA A 260 -36.96 23.75 -8.67
CA ALA A 260 -37.71 24.26 -7.53
C ALA A 260 -37.16 23.76 -6.19
N MET A 261 -37.15 24.67 -5.20
CA MET A 261 -37.09 24.35 -3.78
C MET A 261 -38.41 23.73 -3.31
N PRO A 262 -38.39 22.97 -2.21
CA PRO A 262 -39.40 23.18 -1.17
C PRO A 262 -38.78 23.59 0.19
N HIS A 263 -39.39 24.63 0.75
CA HIS A 263 -39.50 24.94 2.19
C HIS A 263 -39.99 23.68 2.96
N ALA A 264 -39.86 23.48 4.27
CA ALA A 264 -39.81 24.37 5.42
C ALA A 264 -39.63 23.51 6.71
N MET A 265 -39.21 24.18 7.80
CA MET A 265 -39.54 23.90 9.23
C MET A 265 -38.88 22.67 9.88
N ALA A 266 -38.38 22.67 11.13
CA ALA A 266 -38.52 23.60 12.25
C ALA A 266 -37.32 23.48 13.22
N ARG A 267 -37.04 24.58 13.92
CA ARG A 267 -36.25 24.65 15.16
C ARG A 267 -37.09 24.14 16.35
N VAL A 268 -36.50 23.36 17.27
CA VAL A 268 -36.77 23.36 18.73
C VAL A 268 -35.50 22.81 19.41
N VAL A 269 -34.64 23.66 20.02
CA VAL A 269 -34.52 24.04 21.44
C VAL A 269 -34.05 22.91 22.38
N ALA A 270 -33.01 23.26 23.16
CA ALA A 270 -32.32 22.48 24.18
C ALA A 270 -33.15 22.20 25.45
N GLY A 271 -32.78 21.15 26.18
CA GLY A 271 -33.15 20.94 27.59
C GLY A 271 -32.42 19.72 28.18
N VAL A 272 -31.34 19.93 28.93
CA VAL A 272 -31.18 19.80 30.40
C VAL A 272 -31.14 18.36 30.97
N ALA A 273 -30.04 18.15 31.70
CA ALA A 273 -29.65 17.12 32.67
C ALA A 273 -30.72 16.25 33.36
N GLY A 274 -30.31 15.02 33.65
CA GLY A 274 -30.90 14.16 34.68
C GLY A 274 -30.01 12.96 34.97
N ALA A 275 -29.35 12.96 36.13
CA ALA A 275 -28.60 11.83 36.66
C ALA A 275 -29.53 10.83 37.36
N ALA A 276 -29.24 9.53 37.26
CA ALA A 276 -29.52 8.56 38.31
C ALA A 276 -28.74 7.26 38.04
N ALA A 277 -27.95 6.85 39.05
CA ALA A 277 -27.32 5.53 39.15
C ALA A 277 -28.38 4.43 39.38
N ILE A 278 -27.97 3.16 39.21
CA ILE A 278 -28.06 2.08 40.24
C ILE A 278 -28.01 0.65 39.62
N LEU A 279 -27.06 -0.13 40.14
CA LEU A 279 -27.02 -1.60 40.40
C LEU A 279 -26.85 -2.66 39.28
N THR A 280 -25.71 -3.36 39.43
CA THR A 280 -25.48 -4.83 39.45
C THR A 280 -25.86 -5.72 38.28
N GLY A 281 -24.89 -6.53 37.85
CA GLY A 281 -25.16 -7.77 37.14
C GLY A 281 -23.94 -8.36 36.43
N VAL A 282 -23.02 -8.96 37.19
CA VAL A 282 -22.01 -9.87 36.63
C VAL A 282 -22.73 -11.14 36.16
N VAL A 283 -22.67 -11.44 34.87
CA VAL A 283 -22.94 -12.78 34.35
C VAL A 283 -21.77 -13.20 33.47
N VAL A 284 -20.91 -14.03 34.04
CA VAL A 284 -19.87 -14.78 33.33
C VAL A 284 -20.54 -15.94 32.62
N ILE A 285 -20.57 -15.93 31.28
CA ILE A 285 -20.90 -17.12 30.48
C ILE A 285 -19.60 -17.66 29.89
N ALA A 286 -19.05 -18.68 30.54
CA ALA A 286 -18.00 -19.51 29.98
C ALA A 286 -18.57 -20.37 28.85
N ARG A 287 -18.17 -20.11 27.60
CA ARG A 287 -18.42 -21.03 26.47
C ARG A 287 -17.20 -21.91 26.24
N LYS A 288 -17.34 -23.17 26.67
CA LYS A 288 -16.48 -24.32 26.36
C LYS A 288 -16.52 -24.58 24.84
N ARG A 289 -15.44 -24.29 24.10
CA ARG A 289 -15.29 -24.76 22.70
C ARG A 289 -14.70 -26.18 22.71
N GLN A 290 -15.48 -27.11 22.18
CA GLN A 290 -15.00 -28.45 21.81
C GLN A 290 -14.06 -28.34 20.61
N ARG A 291 -12.95 -29.07 20.70
CA ARG A 291 -12.03 -29.37 19.61
C ARG A 291 -12.72 -30.32 18.63
N LEU A 292 -12.58 -30.06 17.34
CA LEU A 292 -12.72 -31.05 16.27
C LEU A 292 -11.43 -31.02 15.44
N HIS A 293 -11.06 -32.21 14.99
CA HIS A 293 -9.80 -32.65 14.40
C HIS A 293 -9.32 -31.84 13.20
#